data_AF-A0A2I0HFY3-F1
#
_entry.id   AF-A0A2I0HFY3-F1
#
_cell.length_a   1.000
_cell.length_b   1.000
_cell.length_c   1.000
_cell.angle_alpha   90.00
_cell.angle_beta   90.00
_cell.angle_gamma   90.00
#
_symmetry.space_group_name_H-M   'P 1'
#
loop_
_entity.id
_entity.type
_entity.pdbx_description
1 polymer ?
#
loop_
_entity_poly.entity_id
_entity_poly.type
_entity_poly.pdbx_seq_one_letter_code
_entity_poly.pdbx_strand_id
1 'polypeptide(L)' 'YVMILLNGSVPIAFAGTEAPAAYGELISIGGLGQSVNGKLSSTVAEILQTKLSIDGSRFYIKFYDVE' A
#
# COMPACT_ATOMS: atom_id res chain seq x y z
N TYR A 1 12.27 -3.32 -13.46
CA TYR A 1 11.95 -4.69 -12.96
C TYR A 1 10.99 -4.57 -11.79
N VAL A 2 10.15 -5.58 -11.53
CA VAL A 2 9.13 -5.52 -10.47
C VAL A 2 9.10 -6.85 -9.71
N MET A 3 9.12 -6.77 -8.38
CA MET A 3 8.88 -7.89 -7.47
C MET A 3 7.65 -7.56 -6.62
N ILE A 4 6.81 -8.55 -6.35
CA ILE A 4 5.58 -8.40 -5.56
C ILE A 4 5.54 -9.49 -4.50
N LEU A 5 5.19 -9.12 -3.27
CA LEU A 5 4.89 -10.02 -2.16
C LEU A 5 3.52 -9.65 -1.59
N LEU A 6 2.69 -10.65 -1.33
CA LEU A 6 1.40 -10.48 -0.65
C LEU A 6 1.32 -11.44 0.54
N ASN A 7 1.22 -10.89 1.74
CA ASN A 7 1.06 -11.66 2.98
C ASN A 7 -0.36 -11.49 3.50
N GLY A 8 -1.18 -12.54 3.35
CA GLY A 8 -2.53 -12.60 3.89
C GLY A 8 -2.56 -13.03 5.36
N SER A 9 -3.72 -12.86 6.01
CA SER A 9 -3.98 -13.35 7.37
C SER A 9 -3.04 -12.78 8.44
N VAL A 10 -2.51 -11.58 8.22
CA VAL A 10 -1.71 -10.84 9.21
C VAL A 10 -2.65 -10.12 10.17
N PRO A 11 -2.57 -10.33 11.50
CA PRO A 11 -3.30 -9.53 12.47
C PRO A 11 -2.92 -8.06 12.33
N ILE A 12 -3.91 -7.19 12.08
CA ILE A 12 -3.70 -5.76 11.87
C ILE A 12 -4.83 -4.96 12.51
N ALA A 13 -4.46 -3.90 13.23
CA ALA A 13 -5.40 -2.89 13.70
C ALA A 13 -5.04 -1.54 13.08
N PHE A 14 -6.04 -0.83 12.56
CA PHE A 14 -5.88 0.48 11.96
C PHE A 14 -6.90 1.45 12.54
N ALA A 15 -6.42 2.58 13.06
CA ALA A 15 -7.21 3.55 13.80
C ALA A 15 -8.01 2.93 14.98
N GLY A 16 -7.39 1.96 15.68
CA GLY A 16 -7.97 1.32 16.86
C GLY A 16 -9.00 0.21 16.57
N THR A 17 -9.19 -0.19 15.30
CA THR A 17 -10.12 -1.27 14.93
C THR A 17 -9.44 -2.35 14.10
N GLU A 18 -9.89 -3.60 14.25
CA GLU A 18 -9.43 -4.77 13.49
C GLU A 18 -10.23 -5.01 12.20
N ALA A 19 -11.05 -4.04 11.78
CA ALA A 19 -11.69 -4.09 10.47
C ALA A 19 -10.60 -4.17 9.36
N PRO A 20 -10.88 -4.81 8.21
CA PRO A 20 -9.87 -5.06 7.17
C PRO A 20 -9.03 -3.81 6.87
N ALA A 21 -7.71 -4.00 6.86
CA ALA A 21 -6.73 -2.95 6.65
C ALA A 21 -5.47 -3.55 6.00
N ALA A 22 -4.63 -2.69 5.42
CA ALA A 22 -3.38 -3.11 4.80
C ALA A 22 -2.19 -2.22 5.19
N TYR A 23 -1.01 -2.79 5.08
CA TYR A 23 0.25 -2.07 5.12
C TYR A 23 1.09 -2.49 3.91
N GLY A 24 1.71 -1.53 3.25
CA GLY A 24 2.56 -1.78 2.08
C GLY A 24 3.89 -1.04 2.16
N GLU A 25 4.88 -1.60 1.49
CA GLU A 25 6.17 -0.95 1.24
C GLU A 25 6.46 -1.02 -0.26
N LEU A 26 6.88 0.10 -0.84
CA LEU A 26 7.31 0.18 -2.23
C LEU A 26 8.72 0.76 -2.27
N ILE A 27 9.63 -0.06 -2.79
CA ILE A 27 11.05 0.24 -2.91
C ILE A 27 11.38 0.34 -4.39
N SER A 28 12.04 1.42 -4.81
CA SER A 28 12.50 1.62 -6.19
C SER A 28 13.92 2.19 -6.19
N ILE A 29 14.66 1.96 -7.27
CA ILE A 29 15.92 2.66 -7.55
C ILE A 29 15.57 3.87 -8.41
N GLY A 30 15.49 5.04 -7.79
CA GLY A 30 15.02 6.26 -8.42
C GLY A 30 13.52 6.24 -8.77
N GLY A 31 13.04 7.40 -9.22
CA GLY A 31 11.71 7.58 -9.81
C GLY A 31 10.56 7.74 -8.81
N LEU A 32 10.84 7.76 -7.50
CA LEU A 32 9.84 8.10 -6.49
C LEU A 32 9.85 9.61 -6.24
N GLY A 33 8.72 10.12 -5.74
CA GLY A 33 8.53 11.54 -5.52
C GLY A 33 7.06 11.89 -5.33
N GLN A 34 6.75 13.09 -4.86
CA GLN A 34 5.40 13.45 -4.40
C GLN A 34 4.28 13.09 -5.40
N SER A 35 4.46 13.43 -6.68
CA SER A 35 3.46 13.15 -7.73
C SER A 35 3.35 11.65 -8.04
N VAL A 36 4.47 10.95 -8.15
CA VAL A 36 4.50 9.51 -8.44
C VAL A 36 3.92 8.73 -7.26
N ASN A 37 4.32 9.06 -6.03
CA ASN A 37 3.83 8.44 -4.80
C ASN A 37 2.32 8.64 -4.64
N GLY A 38 1.80 9.83 -4.96
CA GLY A 38 0.35 10.09 -4.94
C GLY A 38 -0.42 9.20 -5.92
N LYS A 39 0.07 9.06 -7.16
CA LYS A 39 -0.54 8.18 -8.17
C LYS A 39 -0.48 6.71 -7.73
N LEU A 40 0.68 6.24 -7.29
CA LEU A 40 0.87 4.88 -6.81
C LEU A 40 -0.03 4.57 -5.60
N SER A 41 -0.12 5.49 -4.64
CA SER A 41 -1.01 5.36 -3.47
C SER A 41 -2.47 5.24 -3.90
N SER A 42 -2.93 6.08 -4.83
CA SER A 42 -4.30 6.02 -5.34
C SER A 42 -4.59 4.70 -6.05
N THR A 43 -3.68 4.22 -6.90
CA THR A 43 -3.85 2.95 -7.61
C THR A 43 -3.83 1.75 -6.65
N VAL A 44 -2.95 1.75 -5.65
CA VAL A 44 -2.93 0.69 -4.62
C VAL A 44 -4.23 0.71 -3.81
N ALA A 45 -4.73 1.89 -3.41
CA ALA A 45 -6.00 2.01 -2.70
C ALA A 45 -7.17 1.41 -3.51
N GLU A 46 -7.22 1.68 -4.82
CA GLU A 46 -8.23 1.12 -5.72
C GLU A 46 -8.13 -0.41 -5.82
N ILE A 47 -6.91 -0.96 -5.90
CA ILE A 47 -6.70 -2.41 -5.92
C ILE A 47 -7.17 -3.05 -4.60
N LEU A 48 -6.80 -2.46 -3.45
CA LEU A 48 -7.25 -2.95 -2.13
C LEU A 48 -8.78 -2.98 -2.04
N GLN A 49 -9.44 -1.92 -2.50
CA GLN A 49 -10.89 -1.80 -2.46
C GLN A 49 -11.59 -2.77 -3.41
N THR A 50 -11.13 -2.85 -4.66
CA THR A 50 -11.84 -3.61 -5.70
C THR A 50 -11.49 -5.09 -5.74
N LYS A 51 -10.31 -5.48 -5.25
CA LYS A 51 -9.81 -6.86 -5.35
C LYS A 51 -9.74 -7.58 -4.01
N LEU A 52 -9.51 -6.85 -2.91
CA LEU A 52 -9.28 -7.45 -1.59
C LEU A 52 -10.35 -7.06 -0.56
N SER A 53 -11.35 -6.28 -0.95
CA SER A 53 -12.43 -5.81 -0.07
C SER A 53 -11.92 -5.07 1.18
N ILE A 54 -10.78 -4.37 1.05
CA ILE A 54 -10.21 -3.49 2.07
C ILE A 54 -10.53 -2.06 1.67
N ASP A 55 -11.14 -1.28 2.56
CA ASP A 55 -11.44 0.13 2.29
C ASP A 55 -10.15 0.89 1.93
N GLY A 56 -10.17 1.64 0.82
CA GLY A 56 -9.00 2.37 0.30
C GLY A 56 -8.47 3.47 1.21
N SER A 57 -9.19 3.85 2.28
CA SER A 57 -8.71 4.76 3.32
C SER A 57 -8.02 4.04 4.49
N ARG A 58 -8.14 2.71 4.58
CA ARG A 58 -7.64 1.88 5.69
C ARG A 58 -6.30 1.22 5.38
N PHE A 59 -5.35 1.99 4.85
CA PHE A 59 -4.01 1.50 4.63
C PHE A 59 -2.96 2.59 4.74
N TYR A 60 -1.73 2.17 5.01
CA TYR A 60 -0.55 2.98 4.77
C TYR A 60 0.35 2.28 3.76
N ILE A 61 1.00 3.08 2.92
CA ILE A 61 2.09 2.62 2.06
C ILE A 61 3.32 3.49 2.29
N LYS A 62 4.44 2.86 2.60
CA LYS A 62 5.73 3.51 2.73
C LYS A 62 6.46 3.45 1.39
N PHE A 63 6.98 4.59 0.95
CA PHE A 63 7.83 4.69 -0.24
C PHE A 63 9.29 4.82 0.20
N TYR A 64 10.18 4.05 -0.41
CA TYR A 64 11.62 4.12 -0.17
C TYR A 64 12.36 4.22 -1.49
N ASP A 65 12.98 5.38 -1.71
CA ASP A 65 13.81 5.62 -2.88
C ASP A 65 15.25 5.22 -2.56
N VAL A 66 15.79 4.31 -3.37
CA VAL A 66 17.17 3.82 -3.28
C VAL A 66 17.95 4.55 -4.37
N GLU A 67 18.28 5.80 -4.11
CA GLU A 67 19.12 6.66 -4.95
C GLU A 67 20.18 7.37 -4.09
#